data_AF-A0A1S8YCG8-F1
#
_entry.id   AF-A0A1S8YCG8-F1
#
_cell.length_a   1.000
_cell.length_b   1.000
_cell.length_c   1.000
_cell.angle_alpha   90.00
_cell.angle_beta   90.00
_cell.angle_gamma   90.00
#
_symmetry.space_group_name_H-M   'P 1'
#
loop_
_entity.id
_entity.type
_entity.pdbx_description
1 polymer ?
#
loop_
_entity_poly.entity_id
_entity_poly.type
_entity_poly.pdbx_seq_one_letter_code
_entity_poly.pdbx_strand_id
1 'polypeptide(L)'
;MSFTDYATVVADSGSDLQTQMAQRIKDGWQPFGQPLLVTPNLSRSFQIMQVVVKGTGGGDGGSASVDTLEGATDTGKALMKAADSAAGRTAIGAGTSNLKVGTAATDAKAGNYAPKSTDISDATDIGKKILVAADAAAVKTLLGIS
;
A
#
# COMPACT_ATOMS: atom_id res chain seq x y z
N MET A 1 -12.85 -18.17 12.37
CA MET A 1 -12.52 -18.38 13.79
C MET A 1 -12.71 -19.85 14.10
N SER A 2 -11.63 -20.61 14.25
CA SER A 2 -11.70 -22.02 14.64
C SER A 2 -11.06 -22.17 16.01
N PHE A 3 -11.83 -22.64 17.00
CA PHE A 3 -11.28 -23.02 18.29
C PHE A 3 -10.60 -24.38 18.16
N THR A 4 -9.32 -24.44 18.52
CA THR A 4 -8.49 -25.64 18.48
C THR A 4 -8.51 -26.38 19.80
N ASP A 5 -8.63 -25.67 20.93
CA ASP A 5 -8.74 -26.26 22.27
C ASP A 5 -9.70 -25.50 23.18
N TYR A 6 -10.20 -26.21 24.20
CA TYR A 6 -11.05 -25.68 25.26
C TYR A 6 -10.52 -26.12 26.62
N ALA A 7 -10.58 -25.22 27.60
CA ALA A 7 -10.32 -25.52 28.99
C ALA A 7 -11.15 -24.63 29.91
N THR A 8 -11.15 -24.96 31.21
CA THR A 8 -11.79 -24.15 32.24
C THR A 8 -10.72 -23.71 33.24
N VAL A 9 -10.74 -22.43 33.61
CA VAL A 9 -10.02 -21.90 34.76
C VAL A 9 -10.97 -21.94 35.95
N VAL A 10 -10.53 -22.54 37.05
CA VAL A 10 -11.29 -22.62 38.30
C VAL A 10 -10.46 -21.96 39.39
N ALA A 11 -11.04 -20.94 40.03
CA ALA A 11 -10.37 -20.13 41.03
C ALA A 11 -11.23 -20.01 42.29
N ASP A 12 -10.58 -19.93 43.45
CA ASP A 12 -11.28 -19.83 44.75
C ASP A 12 -11.49 -18.36 45.19
N SER A 13 -10.99 -17.39 44.42
CA SER A 13 -11.22 -15.95 44.65
C SER A 13 -11.03 -15.14 43.37
N GLY A 14 -11.44 -13.86 43.38
CA GLY A 14 -11.20 -12.95 42.26
C GLY A 14 -9.71 -12.71 41.97
N SER A 15 -8.88 -12.65 43.02
CA SER A 15 -7.42 -12.46 42.87
C SER A 15 -6.73 -13.70 42.29
N ASP A 16 -7.18 -14.88 42.70
CA ASP A 16 -6.72 -16.16 42.14
C ASP A 16 -7.13 -16.29 40.66
N LEU A 17 -8.37 -15.92 40.33
CA LEU A 17 -8.84 -15.89 38.94
C LEU A 17 -7.97 -14.97 38.08
N GLN A 18 -7.67 -13.76 38.57
CA GLN A 18 -6.81 -12.81 37.86
C GLN A 18 -5.42 -13.42 37.59
N THR A 19 -4.84 -14.08 38.59
CA THR A 19 -3.51 -14.70 38.48
C THR A 19 -3.51 -15.84 37.46
N GLN A 20 -4.47 -16.76 37.57
CA GLN A 20 -4.58 -17.91 36.66
C GLN A 20 -4.92 -17.47 35.23
N MET A 21 -5.84 -16.51 35.06
CA MET A 21 -6.20 -15.98 33.75
C MET A 21 -5.04 -15.26 33.08
N ALA A 22 -4.26 -14.47 33.83
CA ALA A 22 -3.07 -13.81 33.29
C ALA A 22 -2.03 -14.83 32.77
N GLN A 23 -1.86 -15.96 33.45
CA GLN A 23 -1.00 -17.05 32.96
C GLN A 23 -1.58 -17.70 31.71
N ARG A 24 -2.87 -18.07 31.72
CA ARG A 24 -3.54 -18.66 30.55
C ARG A 24 -3.45 -17.75 29.33
N ILE A 25 -3.60 -16.45 29.49
CA ILE A 25 -3.46 -15.46 28.41
C ILE A 25 -2.04 -15.43 27.86
N LYS A 26 -1.01 -15.48 28.72
CA LYS A 26 0.40 -15.60 28.27
C LYS A 26 0.64 -16.89 27.49
N ASP A 27 -0.04 -17.97 27.86
CA ASP A 27 0.01 -19.26 27.17
C ASP A 27 -0.84 -19.28 25.89
N GLY A 28 -1.44 -18.16 25.48
CA GLY A 28 -2.21 -18.01 24.25
C GLY A 28 -3.69 -18.40 24.35
N TRP A 29 -4.24 -18.57 25.57
CA TRP A 29 -5.67 -18.81 25.78
C TRP A 29 -6.45 -17.49 25.89
N GLN A 30 -7.73 -17.52 25.50
CA GLN A 30 -8.62 -16.37 25.61
C GLN A 30 -9.87 -16.68 26.43
N PRO A 31 -10.36 -15.76 27.27
CA PRO A 31 -11.64 -15.93 27.96
C PRO A 31 -12.78 -16.02 26.94
N PHE A 32 -13.68 -16.97 27.18
CA PHE A 32 -14.88 -17.17 26.39
C PHE A 32 -16.12 -16.99 27.28
N GLY A 33 -16.93 -15.97 26.99
CA GLY A 33 -18.12 -15.64 27.77
C GLY A 33 -17.81 -15.06 29.15
N GLN A 34 -18.85 -14.98 30.00
CA GLN A 34 -18.79 -14.42 31.35
C GLN A 34 -18.38 -15.48 32.40
N PRO A 35 -17.64 -15.10 33.45
CA PRO A 35 -17.33 -16.02 34.55
C PRO A 35 -18.59 -16.46 35.30
N LEU A 36 -18.64 -17.72 35.73
CA LEU A 36 -19.70 -18.27 36.55
C LEU A 36 -19.24 -18.40 38.01
N LEU A 37 -20.11 -17.99 38.94
CA LEU A 37 -19.93 -18.25 40.36
C LEU A 37 -20.64 -19.57 40.74
N VAL A 38 -19.86 -20.57 41.17
CA VAL A 38 -20.34 -21.92 41.48
C VAL A 38 -20.09 -22.24 42.95
N THR A 39 -21.07 -22.81 43.64
CA THR A 39 -20.88 -23.35 44.99
C THR A 39 -20.90 -24.88 44.90
N PRO A 40 -19.72 -25.55 44.87
CA PRO A 40 -19.63 -26.95 44.44
C PRO A 40 -20.18 -27.95 45.47
N ASN A 41 -20.20 -27.59 46.76
CA ASN A 41 -20.98 -28.27 47.80
C ASN A 41 -21.15 -27.35 49.02
N LEU A 42 -21.93 -27.77 50.02
CA LEU A 42 -22.16 -27.03 51.27
C LEU A 42 -20.90 -26.89 52.17
N SER A 43 -19.76 -27.47 51.78
CA SER A 43 -18.53 -27.54 52.59
C SER A 43 -17.34 -26.81 51.99
N ARG A 44 -17.43 -26.34 50.74
CA ARG A 44 -16.40 -25.53 50.07
C ARG A 44 -16.93 -24.11 49.88
N SER A 45 -16.03 -23.14 50.02
CA SER A 45 -16.28 -21.75 49.61
C SER A 45 -16.67 -21.67 48.13
N PHE A 46 -17.28 -20.55 47.72
CA PHE A 46 -17.62 -20.31 46.32
C PHE A 46 -16.39 -20.42 45.43
N GLN A 47 -16.59 -20.83 44.17
CA GLN A 47 -15.56 -20.90 43.13
C GLN A 47 -15.98 -20.07 41.92
N ILE A 48 -15.01 -19.47 41.26
CA ILE A 48 -15.20 -18.73 40.02
C ILE A 48 -14.67 -19.58 38.86
N MET A 49 -15.52 -19.86 37.89
CA MET A 49 -15.16 -20.64 36.70
C MET A 49 -15.21 -19.77 35.45
N GLN A 50 -14.15 -19.77 34.66
CA GLN A 50 -14.08 -19.09 33.37
C GLN A 50 -13.68 -20.09 32.29
N VAL A 51 -14.50 -20.21 31.23
CA VAL A 51 -14.10 -20.99 30.05
C VAL A 51 -13.05 -20.20 29.28
N VAL A 52 -12.02 -20.91 28.83
CA VAL A 52 -10.96 -20.38 27.99
C VAL A 52 -10.79 -21.24 26.74
N VAL A 53 -10.43 -20.60 25.63
CA VAL A 53 -10.26 -21.25 24.33
C VAL A 53 -8.90 -20.92 23.72
N LYS A 54 -8.37 -21.83 22.90
CA LYS A 54 -7.27 -21.56 21.97
C LYS A 54 -7.78 -21.66 20.54
N GLY A 55 -7.18 -20.91 19.62
CA GLY A 55 -7.47 -21.01 18.21
C GLY A 55 -7.06 -19.78 17.41
N THR A 56 -7.04 -19.92 16.09
CA THR A 56 -6.45 -18.97 15.12
C THR A 56 -7.34 -17.74 14.81
N GLY A 57 -8.32 -17.41 15.65
CA GLY A 57 -9.23 -16.29 15.41
C GLY A 57 -9.28 -15.26 16.52
N GLY A 58 -8.63 -15.54 17.64
CA GLY A 58 -8.54 -14.61 18.73
C GLY A 58 -7.41 -13.66 18.46
N GLY A 59 -7.70 -12.41 18.07
CA GLY A 59 -6.67 -11.42 17.78
C GLY A 59 -5.58 -11.47 18.86
N ASP A 60 -4.38 -11.88 18.45
CA ASP A 60 -3.18 -11.63 19.23
C ASP A 60 -3.26 -10.15 19.59
N GLY A 61 -3.32 -9.81 20.88
CA GLY A 61 -3.46 -8.43 21.34
C GLY A 61 -2.29 -7.50 20.95
N GLY A 62 -1.47 -7.92 19.98
CA GLY A 62 -0.55 -7.08 19.25
C GLY A 62 -1.33 -5.97 18.53
N SER A 63 -0.81 -4.75 18.68
CA SER A 63 -1.30 -3.61 17.92
C SER A 63 -1.26 -3.94 16.42
N ALA A 64 -2.38 -3.74 15.73
CA ALA A 64 -2.41 -3.88 14.27
C ALA A 64 -1.34 -2.96 13.68
N SER A 65 -0.42 -3.52 12.92
CA SER A 65 0.63 -2.76 12.23
C SER A 65 0.66 -3.15 10.75
N VAL A 66 1.32 -2.34 9.94
CA VAL A 66 1.47 -2.64 8.50
C VAL A 66 2.12 -4.02 8.28
N ASP A 67 2.99 -4.46 9.21
CA ASP A 67 3.65 -5.76 9.15
C ASP A 67 2.68 -6.94 9.28
N THR A 68 1.60 -6.77 10.05
CA THR A 68 0.63 -7.83 10.37
C THR A 68 -0.46 -7.98 9.31
N LEU A 69 -0.42 -7.24 8.19
CA LEU A 69 -1.35 -7.43 7.07
C LEU A 69 -0.89 -8.59 6.20
N GLU A 70 -1.35 -9.80 6.50
CA GLU A 70 -0.97 -11.03 5.79
C GLU A 70 -1.29 -11.04 4.29
N GLY A 71 -2.34 -10.33 3.86
CA GLY A 71 -2.73 -10.22 2.45
C GLY A 71 -2.03 -9.12 1.65
N ALA A 72 -1.19 -8.29 2.29
CA ALA A 72 -0.52 -7.19 1.61
C ALA A 72 0.82 -7.65 1.01
N THR A 73 1.12 -7.18 -0.19
CA THR A 73 2.43 -7.39 -0.84
C THR A 73 3.52 -6.56 -0.15
N ASP A 74 4.77 -6.92 -0.37
CA ASP A 74 5.92 -6.16 0.12
C ASP A 74 5.89 -4.70 -0.38
N THR A 75 5.52 -4.49 -1.64
CA THR A 75 5.32 -3.15 -2.23
C THR A 75 4.21 -2.39 -1.50
N GLY A 76 3.07 -3.02 -1.23
CA GLY A 76 1.96 -2.41 -0.51
C GLY A 76 2.35 -2.01 0.92
N LYS A 77 3.06 -2.89 1.63
CA LYS A 77 3.59 -2.62 2.97
C LYS A 77 4.62 -1.49 2.95
N ALA A 78 5.54 -1.50 1.98
CA ALA A 78 6.54 -0.44 1.83
C ALA A 78 5.89 0.93 1.57
N LEU A 79 4.84 0.99 0.74
CA LEU A 79 4.09 2.21 0.48
C LEU A 79 3.36 2.71 1.73
N MET A 80 2.70 1.83 2.47
CA MET A 80 2.00 2.18 3.72
C MET A 80 2.94 2.65 4.83
N LYS A 81 4.22 2.24 4.79
CA LYS A 81 5.26 2.68 5.73
C LYS A 81 6.03 3.92 5.27
N ALA A 82 5.78 4.43 4.07
CA ALA A 82 6.54 5.55 3.54
C ALA A 82 6.35 6.80 4.41
N ALA A 83 7.46 7.39 4.88
CA ALA A 83 7.44 8.59 5.71
C ALA A 83 7.04 9.85 4.95
N ASP A 84 7.26 9.87 3.63
CA ASP A 84 6.98 11.00 2.76
C ASP A 84 6.74 10.55 1.32
N SER A 85 6.47 11.53 0.44
CA SER A 85 6.21 11.26 -0.97
C SER A 85 7.42 10.72 -1.74
N ALA A 86 8.65 11.02 -1.32
CA ALA A 86 9.86 10.51 -1.97
C ALA A 86 10.01 9.01 -1.67
N ALA A 87 9.90 8.62 -0.40
CA ALA A 87 9.86 7.22 0.02
C ALA A 87 8.72 6.46 -0.66
N GLY A 88 7.53 7.08 -0.79
CA GLY A 88 6.39 6.48 -1.48
C GLY A 88 6.68 6.21 -2.97
N ARG A 89 7.32 7.15 -3.68
CA ARG A 89 7.74 6.96 -5.07
C ARG A 89 8.76 5.82 -5.19
N THR A 90 9.76 5.79 -4.31
CA THR A 90 10.75 4.70 -4.26
C THR A 90 10.08 3.35 -4.05
N ALA A 91 9.10 3.26 -3.15
CA ALA A 91 8.38 2.02 -2.86
C ALA A 91 7.69 1.42 -4.09
N ILE A 92 7.18 2.25 -5.00
CA ILE A 92 6.50 1.82 -6.23
C ILE A 92 7.40 1.86 -7.48
N GLY A 93 8.70 2.14 -7.33
CA GLY A 93 9.64 2.28 -8.45
C GLY A 93 9.39 3.50 -9.34
N ALA A 94 8.67 4.51 -8.85
CA ALA A 94 8.43 5.75 -9.59
C ALA A 94 9.64 6.68 -9.47
N GLY A 95 10.06 7.26 -10.59
CA GLY A 95 11.02 8.36 -10.61
C GLY A 95 10.39 9.71 -10.24
N THR A 96 11.24 10.73 -10.08
CA THR A 96 10.80 12.14 -10.11
C THR A 96 10.85 12.65 -11.54
N SER A 97 9.76 13.20 -12.06
CA SER A 97 9.80 13.85 -13.37
C SER A 97 10.37 15.25 -13.24
N ASN A 98 11.52 15.48 -13.87
CA ASN A 98 12.11 16.81 -14.04
C ASN A 98 11.79 17.39 -15.43
N LEU A 99 10.84 16.80 -16.14
CA LEU A 99 10.48 17.20 -17.50
C LEU A 99 9.81 18.57 -17.46
N LYS A 100 10.49 19.59 -17.99
CA LYS A 100 9.94 20.92 -18.18
C LYS A 100 9.45 21.06 -19.61
N VAL A 101 8.17 21.33 -19.79
CA VAL A 101 7.61 21.71 -21.10
C VAL A 101 7.73 23.22 -21.26
N GLY A 102 8.25 23.69 -22.41
CA GLY A 102 8.45 25.12 -22.62
C GLY A 102 9.09 25.47 -23.95
N THR A 103 9.63 26.69 -24.00
CA THR A 103 10.18 27.30 -25.22
C THR A 103 11.70 27.34 -25.24
N ALA A 104 12.38 27.07 -24.12
CA ALA A 104 13.84 27.02 -24.09
C ALA A 104 14.36 25.81 -24.88
N ALA A 105 15.59 25.89 -25.38
CA ALA A 105 16.19 24.81 -26.16
C ALA A 105 16.35 23.50 -25.36
N THR A 106 16.44 23.59 -24.03
CA THR A 106 16.54 22.45 -23.11
C THR A 106 15.19 21.95 -22.60
N ASP A 107 14.10 22.66 -22.92
CA ASP A 107 12.77 22.23 -22.53
C ASP A 107 12.22 21.18 -23.51
N ALA A 108 11.41 20.26 -23.00
CA ALA A 108 10.60 19.42 -23.86
C ALA A 108 9.58 20.28 -24.63
N LYS A 109 9.36 19.92 -25.90
CA LYS A 109 8.27 20.51 -26.68
C LYS A 109 6.93 19.98 -26.18
N ALA A 110 5.88 20.79 -26.31
CA ALA A 110 4.52 20.38 -25.95
C ALA A 110 4.11 19.14 -26.78
N GLY A 111 3.22 18.30 -26.22
CA GLY A 111 2.79 17.06 -26.89
C GLY A 111 2.06 17.28 -28.23
N ASN A 112 1.57 18.49 -28.47
CA ASN A 112 0.95 18.94 -29.73
C ASN A 112 1.90 19.78 -30.61
N TYR A 113 3.22 19.74 -30.36
CA TYR A 113 4.19 20.48 -31.15
C TYR A 113 4.23 19.96 -32.59
N ALA A 114 4.03 20.86 -33.53
CA ALA A 114 4.21 20.64 -34.96
C ALA A 114 5.45 21.43 -35.42
N PRO A 115 6.55 20.77 -35.80
CA PRO A 115 7.74 21.45 -36.32
C PRO A 115 7.41 22.26 -37.58
N LYS A 116 7.93 23.49 -37.67
CA LYS A 116 7.90 24.25 -38.93
C LYS A 116 9.02 23.76 -39.85
N SER A 117 8.88 23.95 -41.16
CA SER A 117 9.99 23.64 -42.09
C SER A 117 11.28 24.41 -41.78
N THR A 118 11.15 25.59 -41.15
CA THR A 118 12.28 26.39 -40.65
C THR A 118 13.06 25.71 -39.53
N ASP A 119 12.44 24.77 -38.81
CA ASP A 119 13.04 24.07 -37.67
C ASP A 119 13.95 22.91 -38.14
N ILE A 120 13.95 22.57 -39.44
CA ILE A 120 14.78 21.52 -40.04
C ILE A 120 16.19 22.09 -40.29
N SER A 121 17.10 21.92 -39.33
CA SER A 121 18.42 22.58 -39.34
C SER A 121 19.37 22.07 -40.43
N ASP A 122 19.19 20.83 -40.89
CA ASP A 122 20.01 20.17 -41.90
C ASP A 122 19.47 20.31 -43.33
N ALA A 123 18.33 20.98 -43.52
CA ALA A 123 17.76 21.25 -44.85
C ALA A 123 18.27 22.56 -45.45
N THR A 124 18.45 22.55 -46.78
CA THR A 124 18.75 23.76 -47.57
C THR A 124 17.52 24.67 -47.67
N ASP A 125 17.74 25.94 -48.02
CA ASP A 125 16.65 26.90 -48.26
C ASP A 125 15.69 26.45 -49.37
N ILE A 126 16.23 25.84 -50.44
CA ILE A 126 15.41 25.27 -51.52
C ILE A 126 14.55 24.12 -50.99
N GLY A 127 15.11 23.19 -50.21
CA GLY A 127 14.35 22.09 -49.62
C GLY A 127 13.23 22.58 -48.69
N LYS A 128 13.53 23.58 -47.85
CA LYS A 128 12.53 24.20 -46.97
C LYS A 128 11.39 24.86 -47.75
N LYS A 129 11.70 25.54 -48.87
CA LYS A 129 10.70 26.17 -49.74
C LYS A 129 9.83 25.15 -50.47
N ILE A 130 10.41 24.04 -50.94
CA ILE A 130 9.65 22.95 -51.59
C ILE A 130 8.63 22.36 -50.61
N LEU A 131 9.00 22.14 -49.35
CA LEU A 131 8.13 21.52 -48.34
C LEU A 131 6.88 22.37 -48.01
N VAL A 132 6.95 23.68 -48.21
CA VAL A 132 5.83 24.62 -47.95
C VAL A 132 5.21 25.19 -49.22
N ALA A 133 5.59 24.67 -50.39
CA ALA A 133 5.04 25.13 -51.66
C ALA A 133 3.53 24.86 -51.72
N ALA A 134 2.77 25.86 -52.19
CA ALA A 134 1.31 25.77 -52.25
C ALA A 134 0.82 24.70 -53.24
N ASP A 135 1.59 24.48 -54.32
CA ASP A 135 1.23 23.57 -55.41
C ASP A 135 2.47 23.16 -56.23
N ALA A 136 2.23 22.33 -57.24
CA ALA A 136 3.27 21.84 -58.15
C ALA A 136 3.90 22.94 -59.02
N ALA A 137 3.17 24.01 -59.38
CA ALA A 137 3.71 25.10 -60.19
C ALA A 137 4.73 25.94 -59.40
N ALA A 138 4.46 26.16 -58.11
CA ALA A 138 5.40 26.77 -57.18
C ALA A 138 6.69 25.93 -57.04
N VAL A 139 6.56 24.60 -56.94
CA VAL A 139 7.72 23.69 -56.90
C VAL A 139 8.53 23.74 -58.19
N LYS A 140 7.88 23.69 -59.36
CA LYS A 140 8.54 23.80 -60.67
C LYS A 140 9.36 25.09 -60.81
N THR A 141 8.77 26.20 -60.37
CA THR A 141 9.44 27.52 -60.34
C THR A 141 10.67 27.49 -59.45
N LEU A 142 10.58 26.90 -58.25
CA LEU A 142 11.71 26.77 -57.32
C LEU A 142 12.85 25.89 -57.88
N LEU A 143 12.51 24.86 -58.65
CA LEU A 143 13.46 23.94 -59.27
C LEU A 143 13.98 24.43 -60.64
N GLY A 144 13.44 25.53 -61.17
CA GLY A 144 13.80 26.06 -62.48
C GLY A 144 13.41 25.15 -63.66
N ILE A 145 12.40 24.30 -63.49
CA ILE A 145 11.91 23.38 -64.52
C ILE A 145 10.58 23.87 -65.09
N SER A 146 10.43 23.78 -66.42
CA SER A 146 9.22 24.18 -67.16
C SER A 146 8.28 22.98 -67.33
#